data_AF-A0A2T2TBF2-F1
#
_entry.id   AF-A0A2T2TBF2-F1
#
_cell.length_a   1.000
_cell.length_b   1.000
_cell.length_c   1.000
_cell.angle_alpha   90.00
_cell.angle_beta   90.00
_cell.angle_gamma   90.00
#
_symmetry.space_group_name_H-M   'P 1'
#
loop_
_entity.id
_entity.type
_entity.pdbx_description
1 polymer ?
#
loop_
_entity_poly.entity_id
_entity_poly.type
_entity_poly.pdbx_seq_one_letter_code
_entity_poly.pdbx_strand_id
1 'polypeptide(L)'
;MSSVDFVVYDDRDNPSLLAEAKALTDRSEKWARKMRRNLSVHGSLPEAPFFLLALPDQFFLWGDHSRLDPMASPSYTADAEPLLTPYFDRAEVSSERAGGATFELIVWTWLLRVTQSPSPDALPERSREWVLSTGLFDAVRNGRIEQSGIPA
;
A
#
# COMPACT_ATOMS: atom_id res chain seq x y z
N MET A 1 -16.99 10.94 4.58
CA MET A 1 -15.62 11.08 5.13
C MET A 1 -14.73 10.22 4.24
N SER A 2 -13.61 10.75 3.76
CA SER A 2 -12.66 9.96 2.98
C SER A 2 -11.71 9.25 3.96
N SER A 3 -11.81 7.93 4.06
CA SER A 3 -10.82 7.08 4.73
C SER A 3 -9.87 6.47 3.70
N VAL A 4 -8.80 5.84 4.18
CA VAL A 4 -8.00 4.94 3.36
C VAL A 4 -8.65 3.56 3.28
N ASP A 5 -8.32 2.77 2.28
CA ASP A 5 -8.82 1.41 2.16
C ASP A 5 -8.31 0.50 3.30
N PHE A 6 -7.02 0.64 3.68
CA PHE A 6 -6.39 -0.20 4.72
C PHE A 6 -5.52 0.58 5.70
N VAL A 7 -5.47 0.08 6.94
CA VAL A 7 -4.49 0.47 7.95
C VAL A 7 -3.74 -0.76 8.41
N VAL A 8 -2.41 -0.73 8.35
CA VAL A 8 -1.55 -1.75 8.96
C VAL A 8 -1.01 -1.19 10.27
N TYR A 9 -1.12 -2.00 11.31
CA TYR A 9 -0.60 -1.73 12.64
C TYR A 9 0.65 -2.58 12.87
N ASP A 10 1.65 -2.04 13.56
CA ASP A 10 2.83 -2.78 13.99
C ASP A 10 2.51 -3.80 15.10
N ASP A 11 3.53 -4.51 15.59
CA ASP A 11 3.42 -5.50 16.67
C ASP A 11 3.07 -4.90 18.05
N ARG A 12 2.94 -3.58 18.13
CA ARG A 12 2.56 -2.80 19.31
C ARG A 12 1.24 -2.06 19.14
N ASP A 13 0.45 -2.41 18.12
CA ASP A 13 -0.83 -1.79 17.79
C ASP A 13 -0.76 -0.31 17.39
N ASN A 14 0.40 0.19 16.94
CA ASN A 14 0.50 1.55 16.38
C ASN A 14 0.31 1.50 14.87
N PRO A 15 -0.43 2.45 14.25
CA PRO A 15 -0.50 2.56 12.80
C PRO A 15 0.89 2.74 12.19
N SER A 16 1.31 1.79 11.35
CA SER A 16 2.63 1.78 10.70
C SER A 16 2.54 2.07 9.21
N LEU A 17 1.43 1.70 8.56
CA LEU A 17 1.16 1.99 7.16
C LEU A 17 -0.31 2.34 6.95
N LEU A 18 -0.56 3.43 6.24
CA LEU A 18 -1.85 3.68 5.57
C LEU A 18 -1.74 3.22 4.12
N ALA A 19 -2.71 2.47 3.61
CA ALA A 19 -2.70 2.03 2.22
C ALA A 19 -4.02 2.33 1.53
N GLU A 20 -3.91 2.96 0.36
CA GLU A 20 -5.01 3.23 -0.56
C GLU A 20 -4.79 2.43 -1.84
N ALA A 21 -5.79 1.70 -2.30
CA ALA A 21 -5.76 0.95 -3.55
C ALA A 21 -6.68 1.61 -4.58
N LYS A 22 -6.18 1.79 -5.82
CA LYS A 22 -7.01 2.28 -6.92
C LYS A 22 -6.73 1.46 -8.17
N ALA A 23 -7.78 0.84 -8.72
CA ALA A 23 -7.73 0.13 -10.00
C ALA A 23 -7.67 1.11 -11.19
N LEU A 24 -6.61 1.90 -11.27
CA LEU A 24 -6.32 2.85 -12.33
C LEU A 24 -4.85 2.72 -12.72
N THR A 25 -4.53 2.74 -14.01
CA THR A 25 -3.15 2.71 -14.53
C THR A 25 -2.70 4.08 -15.04
N ASP A 26 -1.43 4.17 -15.42
CA ASP A 26 -0.80 5.27 -16.15
C ASP A 26 -0.92 6.61 -15.41
N ARG A 27 -0.77 6.57 -14.08
CA ARG A 27 -0.87 7.76 -13.24
C ARG A 27 0.49 8.34 -12.92
N SER A 28 0.67 9.62 -13.23
CA SER A 28 1.88 10.34 -12.85
C SER A 28 2.01 10.52 -11.33
N GLU A 29 3.24 10.71 -10.88
CA GLU A 29 3.55 11.14 -9.51
C GLU A 29 2.77 12.41 -9.10
N LYS A 30 2.59 13.37 -10.03
CA LYS A 30 1.81 14.58 -9.78
C LYS A 30 0.36 14.27 -9.41
N TRP A 31 -0.23 13.28 -10.07
CA TRP A 31 -1.57 12.80 -9.74
C TRP A 31 -1.59 12.13 -8.36
N ALA A 32 -0.62 11.27 -8.08
CA ALA A 32 -0.49 10.55 -6.80
C ALA A 32 -0.37 11.53 -5.62
N ARG A 33 0.46 12.56 -5.73
CA ARG A 33 0.59 13.65 -4.75
C ARG A 33 -0.72 14.39 -4.51
N LYS A 34 -1.44 14.71 -5.60
CA LYS A 34 -2.76 15.37 -5.49
C LYS A 34 -3.77 14.47 -4.79
N MET A 35 -3.76 13.16 -5.06
CA MET A 35 -4.63 12.19 -4.39
C MET A 35 -4.34 12.10 -2.90
N ARG A 36 -3.08 11.87 -2.50
CA ARG A 36 -2.67 11.83 -1.09
C ARG A 36 -3.09 13.11 -0.36
N ARG A 37 -2.82 14.29 -0.93
CA ARG A 37 -3.25 15.58 -0.34
C ARG A 37 -4.75 15.65 -0.15
N ASN A 38 -5.54 15.23 -1.15
CA ASN A 38 -6.99 15.27 -1.05
C ASN A 38 -7.49 14.36 0.09
N LEU A 39 -6.88 13.19 0.30
CA LEU A 39 -7.18 12.31 1.43
C LEU A 39 -6.78 12.95 2.76
N SER A 40 -5.60 13.57 2.87
CA SER A 40 -5.14 14.21 4.12
C SER A 40 -5.93 15.46 4.49
N VAL A 41 -6.41 16.25 3.52
CA VAL A 41 -7.17 17.49 3.79
C VAL A 41 -8.63 17.21 4.15
N HIS A 42 -9.20 16.10 3.64
CA HIS A 42 -10.62 15.78 3.80
C HIS A 42 -10.90 14.57 4.69
N GLY A 43 -9.86 13.88 5.17
CA GLY A 43 -9.96 12.68 6.00
C GLY A 43 -9.34 12.88 7.39
N SER A 44 -9.86 12.13 8.36
CA SER A 44 -9.24 11.96 9.68
C SER A 44 -8.36 10.72 9.64
N LEU A 45 -7.22 10.82 8.95
CA LEU A 45 -6.26 9.72 8.85
C LEU A 45 -5.43 9.65 10.14
N PRO A 46 -5.23 8.45 10.73
CA PRO A 46 -4.31 8.31 11.84
C PRO A 46 -2.88 8.62 11.38
N GLU A 47 -2.03 9.05 12.32
CA GLU A 47 -0.62 9.23 12.00
C GLU A 47 0.06 7.87 11.81
N ALA A 48 0.75 7.72 10.67
CA ALA A 48 1.59 6.56 10.38
C ALA A 48 2.90 7.01 9.70
N PRO A 49 4.01 6.28 9.88
CA PRO A 49 5.28 6.58 9.24
C PRO A 49 5.24 6.31 7.72
N PHE A 50 4.36 5.42 7.26
CA PHE A 50 4.21 5.14 5.83
C PHE A 50 2.81 5.43 5.29
N PHE A 51 2.75 5.91 4.04
CA PHE A 51 1.54 5.95 3.23
C PHE A 51 1.83 5.31 1.87
N LEU A 52 1.06 4.30 1.49
CA LEU A 52 1.12 3.62 0.20
C LEU A 52 -0.10 3.98 -0.65
N LEU A 53 0.14 4.42 -1.88
CA LEU A 53 -0.85 4.40 -2.93
C LEU A 53 -0.49 3.29 -3.91
N ALA A 54 -1.32 2.25 -3.94
CA ALA A 54 -1.16 1.09 -4.81
C ALA A 54 -2.03 1.25 -6.06
N LEU A 55 -1.41 1.13 -7.23
CA LEU A 55 -2.03 0.96 -8.53
C LEU A 55 -1.60 -0.38 -9.14
N PRO A 56 -2.30 -0.92 -10.16
CA PRO A 56 -1.92 -2.19 -10.77
C PRO A 56 -0.52 -2.19 -11.39
N ASP A 57 -0.08 -1.03 -11.89
CA ASP A 57 1.16 -0.81 -12.61
C ASP A 57 2.20 -0.02 -11.80
N GLN A 58 1.78 0.71 -10.77
CA GLN A 58 2.68 1.58 -10.01
C GLN A 58 2.36 1.68 -8.52
N PHE A 59 3.40 1.54 -7.70
CA PHE A 59 3.35 1.86 -6.28
C PHE A 59 4.01 3.20 -6.00
N PHE A 60 3.37 4.00 -5.15
CA PHE A 60 3.91 5.23 -4.59
C PHE A 60 3.94 5.13 -3.07
N LEU A 61 5.12 5.17 -2.48
CA LEU A 61 5.30 5.06 -1.04
C LEU A 61 5.93 6.35 -0.50
N TRP A 62 5.26 6.95 0.48
CA TRP A 62 5.81 8.03 1.29
C TRP A 62 6.25 7.46 2.63
N GLY A 63 7.51 7.72 3.00
CA GLY A 63 8.05 7.39 4.32
C GLY A 63 8.08 8.60 5.27
N ASP A 64 8.65 8.40 6.45
CA ASP A 64 8.55 9.31 7.61
C ASP A 64 8.96 10.77 7.31
N HIS A 65 10.01 10.97 6.50
CA HIS A 65 10.47 12.31 6.10
C HIS A 65 9.45 13.10 5.27
N SER A 66 8.49 12.42 4.66
CA SER A 66 7.45 13.01 3.80
C SER A 66 6.10 13.15 4.52
N ARG A 67 6.06 12.90 5.83
CA ARG A 67 4.84 12.92 6.67
C ARG A 67 4.30 14.33 6.88
N LEU A 68 5.18 15.31 7.08
CA LEU A 68 4.82 16.68 7.46
C LEU A 68 4.41 17.58 6.28
N ASP A 69 4.71 17.18 5.04
CA ASP A 69 4.37 17.94 3.85
C ASP A 69 3.32 17.18 3.00
N PRO A 70 2.06 17.64 2.97
CA PRO A 70 1.01 17.07 2.14
C PRO A 70 1.32 17.09 0.64
N MET A 71 2.28 17.92 0.21
CA MET A 71 2.74 18.03 -1.16
C MET A 71 4.07 17.32 -1.42
N ALA A 72 4.65 16.61 -0.45
CA ALA A 72 5.88 15.86 -0.67
C ALA A 72 5.73 14.87 -1.82
N SER A 73 6.79 14.70 -2.60
CA SER A 73 6.91 13.57 -3.54
C SER A 73 7.01 12.25 -2.77
N PRO A 74 6.59 11.12 -3.37
CA PRO A 74 6.81 9.80 -2.79
C PRO A 74 8.30 9.60 -2.55
N SER A 75 8.64 9.01 -1.42
CA SER A 75 10.01 8.66 -1.09
C SER A 75 10.51 7.51 -1.98
N TYR A 76 9.60 6.64 -2.40
CA TYR A 76 9.88 5.50 -3.25
C TYR A 76 8.76 5.27 -4.26
N THR A 77 9.13 4.78 -5.43
CA THR A 77 8.22 4.26 -6.45
C THR A 77 8.66 2.88 -6.89
N ALA A 78 7.72 2.08 -7.38
CA ALA A 78 8.01 0.79 -8.02
C ALA A 78 7.04 0.54 -9.16
N ASP A 79 7.54 -0.19 -10.16
CA ASP A 79 6.70 -0.96 -11.07
C ASP A 79 5.98 -2.04 -10.24
N ALA A 80 4.65 -1.96 -10.18
CA ALA A 80 3.83 -2.82 -9.33
C ALA A 80 3.48 -4.14 -10.00
N GLU A 81 3.57 -4.23 -11.33
CA GLU A 81 3.23 -5.46 -12.06
C GLU A 81 3.99 -6.68 -11.50
N PRO A 82 5.33 -6.70 -11.43
CA PRO A 82 6.05 -7.87 -10.91
C PRO A 82 5.81 -8.14 -9.42
N LEU A 83 5.32 -7.15 -8.66
CA LEU A 83 4.96 -7.33 -7.24
C LEU A 83 3.60 -8.01 -7.10
N LEU A 84 2.66 -7.69 -8.00
CA LEU A 84 1.27 -8.11 -7.91
C LEU A 84 0.89 -9.29 -8.82
N THR A 85 1.63 -9.54 -9.91
CA THR A 85 1.38 -10.66 -10.84
C THR A 85 1.20 -12.00 -10.13
N PRO A 86 2.02 -12.41 -9.13
CA PRO A 86 1.82 -13.69 -8.45
C PRO A 86 0.45 -13.82 -7.75
N TYR A 87 -0.16 -12.70 -7.38
CA TYR A 87 -1.46 -12.65 -6.72
C TYR A 87 -2.60 -12.63 -7.73
N PHE A 88 -2.43 -11.90 -8.84
CA PHE A 88 -3.36 -11.92 -9.97
C PHE A 88 -3.47 -13.31 -10.60
N ASP A 89 -2.32 -13.95 -10.85
CA ASP A 89 -2.25 -15.30 -11.42
C ASP A 89 -2.96 -16.32 -10.52
N ARG A 90 -2.71 -16.23 -9.20
CA ARG A 90 -3.35 -17.11 -8.21
C ARG A 90 -4.86 -16.89 -8.12
N ALA A 91 -5.33 -15.67 -8.38
CA ALA A 91 -6.76 -15.35 -8.40
C ALA A 91 -7.42 -15.68 -9.76
N GLU A 92 -6.64 -16.07 -10.77
CA GLU A 92 -7.10 -16.27 -12.15
C GLU A 92 -7.78 -15.00 -12.74
N VAL A 93 -7.28 -13.82 -12.35
CA VAL A 93 -7.81 -12.52 -12.79
C VAL A 93 -6.73 -11.72 -13.51
N SER A 94 -7.08 -11.12 -14.65
CA SER A 94 -6.22 -10.16 -15.35
C SER A 94 -6.18 -8.81 -14.62
N SER A 95 -4.99 -8.25 -14.45
CA SER A 95 -4.77 -6.91 -13.87
C SER A 95 -5.55 -5.80 -14.58
N GLU A 96 -5.71 -5.89 -15.90
CA GLU A 96 -6.45 -4.94 -16.73
C GLU A 96 -7.98 -4.99 -16.51
N ARG A 97 -8.49 -6.15 -16.07
CA ARG A 97 -9.92 -6.41 -15.88
C ARG A 97 -10.34 -6.37 -14.42
N ALA A 98 -9.38 -6.24 -13.50
CA ALA A 98 -9.65 -6.17 -12.08
C ALA A 98 -10.39 -4.85 -11.76
N GLY A 99 -11.67 -4.96 -11.41
CA GLY A 99 -12.40 -3.83 -10.85
C GLY A 99 -11.85 -3.42 -9.47
N GLY A 100 -12.30 -2.27 -8.95
CA GLY A 100 -11.83 -1.72 -7.67
C GLY A 100 -11.77 -2.72 -6.52
N ALA A 101 -12.90 -3.42 -6.25
CA ALA A 101 -12.97 -4.40 -5.17
C ALA A 101 -12.02 -5.60 -5.35
N THR A 102 -11.84 -6.08 -6.60
CA THR A 102 -10.89 -7.16 -6.88
C THR A 102 -9.46 -6.70 -6.67
N PHE A 103 -9.13 -5.48 -7.11
CA PHE A 103 -7.81 -4.92 -6.92
C PHE A 103 -7.49 -4.66 -5.45
N GLU A 104 -8.45 -4.14 -4.68
CA GLU A 104 -8.33 -4.01 -3.23
C GLU A 104 -8.00 -5.35 -2.56
N LEU A 105 -8.66 -6.44 -2.95
CA LEU A 105 -8.37 -7.78 -2.43
C LEU A 105 -6.96 -8.29 -2.79
N ILE A 106 -6.49 -7.98 -4.00
CA ILE A 106 -5.13 -8.31 -4.45
C ILE A 106 -4.10 -7.58 -3.58
N VAL A 107 -4.27 -6.26 -3.38
CA VAL A 107 -3.40 -5.45 -2.52
C VAL A 107 -3.46 -5.93 -1.07
N TRP A 108 -4.65 -6.25 -0.55
CA TRP A 108 -4.82 -6.84 0.77
C TRP A 108 -4.01 -8.13 0.91
N THR A 109 -4.11 -9.03 -0.06
CA THR A 109 -3.43 -10.33 -0.01
C THR A 109 -1.90 -10.16 -0.07
N TRP A 110 -1.41 -9.23 -0.90
CA TRP A 110 0.00 -8.88 -0.93
C TRP A 110 0.47 -8.28 0.39
N LEU A 111 -0.25 -7.30 0.96
CA LEU A 111 0.08 -6.70 2.26
C LEU A 111 0.06 -7.72 3.38
N LEU A 112 -0.93 -8.62 3.39
CA LEU A 112 -1.02 -9.71 4.36
C LEU A 112 0.21 -10.60 4.29
N ARG A 113 0.66 -10.91 3.07
CA ARG A 113 1.88 -11.70 2.88
C ARG A 113 3.12 -10.96 3.37
N VAL A 114 3.26 -9.66 3.11
CA VAL A 114 4.38 -8.84 3.62
C VAL A 114 4.37 -8.79 5.16
N THR A 115 3.20 -8.55 5.75
CA THR A 115 2.99 -8.38 7.21
C THR A 115 3.22 -9.68 7.98
N GLN A 116 2.73 -10.81 7.47
CA GLN A 116 2.74 -12.11 8.17
C GLN A 116 3.92 -13.01 7.80
N SER A 117 4.81 -12.59 6.90
CA SER A 117 5.95 -13.43 6.53
C SER A 117 6.95 -13.52 7.68
N PRO A 118 7.36 -14.74 8.08
CA PRO A 118 8.29 -14.94 9.21
C PRO A 118 9.71 -14.45 8.89
N SER A 119 10.05 -14.36 7.61
CA SER A 119 11.27 -13.74 7.12
C SER A 119 11.05 -13.13 5.73
N PRO A 120 11.90 -12.18 5.31
CA PRO A 120 11.86 -11.62 3.96
C PRO A 120 12.00 -12.65 2.85
N ASP A 121 12.71 -13.76 3.11
CA ASP A 121 12.94 -14.84 2.14
C ASP A 121 11.68 -15.63 1.78
N ALA A 122 10.62 -15.49 2.56
CA ALA A 122 9.31 -16.07 2.25
C ALA A 122 8.52 -15.25 1.21
N LEU A 123 8.99 -14.05 0.83
CA LEU A 123 8.36 -13.20 -0.16
C LEU A 123 8.87 -13.49 -1.57
N PRO A 124 8.04 -13.28 -2.62
CA PRO A 124 8.52 -13.25 -4.00
C PRO A 124 9.69 -12.27 -4.14
N GLU A 125 10.70 -12.62 -4.94
CA GLU A 125 11.97 -11.88 -5.02
C GLU A 125 11.79 -10.37 -5.22
N ARG A 126 10.95 -9.97 -6.18
CA ARG A 126 10.69 -8.55 -6.47
C ARG A 126 9.98 -7.82 -5.33
N SER A 127 9.04 -8.50 -4.67
CA SER A 127 8.42 -7.97 -3.45
C SER A 127 9.48 -7.82 -2.35
N ARG A 128 10.31 -8.84 -2.11
CA ARG A 128 11.38 -8.84 -1.10
C ARG A 128 12.34 -7.66 -1.28
N GLU A 129 12.87 -7.48 -2.48
CA GLU A 129 13.80 -6.38 -2.82
C GLU A 129 13.19 -5.01 -2.46
N TRP A 130 11.96 -4.79 -2.90
CA TRP A 130 11.29 -3.50 -2.71
C TRP A 130 10.90 -3.24 -1.24
N VAL A 131 10.30 -4.21 -0.54
CA VAL A 131 9.89 -3.99 0.86
C VAL A 131 11.07 -3.85 1.82
N LEU A 132 12.23 -4.44 1.50
CA LEU A 132 13.46 -4.28 2.28
C LEU A 132 14.13 -2.93 2.02
N SER A 133 14.29 -2.54 0.75
CA SER A 133 14.93 -1.26 0.39
C SER A 133 14.18 -0.02 0.89
N THR A 134 12.88 -0.14 1.12
CA THR A 134 12.02 0.93 1.64
C THR A 134 11.94 0.97 3.17
N GLY A 135 12.41 -0.08 3.85
CA GLY A 135 12.19 -0.28 5.29
C GLY A 135 10.74 -0.68 5.64
N LEU A 136 9.88 -0.88 4.65
CA LEU A 136 8.47 -1.19 4.87
C LEU A 136 8.29 -2.53 5.59
N PHE A 137 9.09 -3.55 5.25
CA PHE A 137 9.00 -4.87 5.89
C PHE A 137 9.15 -4.78 7.41
N ASP A 138 10.15 -4.03 7.89
CA ASP A 138 10.40 -3.88 9.32
C ASP A 138 9.30 -3.10 10.04
N ALA A 139 8.64 -2.17 9.34
CA ALA A 139 7.57 -1.37 9.91
C ALA A 139 6.25 -2.14 10.08
N VAL A 140 6.00 -3.17 9.26
CA VAL A 140 4.72 -3.91 9.26
C VAL A 140 4.84 -5.35 9.73
N ARG A 141 6.05 -5.92 9.85
CA ARG A 141 6.23 -7.33 10.22
C ARG A 141 5.56 -7.67 11.55
N ASN A 142 4.92 -8.84 11.59
CA ASN A 142 4.14 -9.35 12.73
C ASN A 142 2.98 -8.44 13.16
N GLY A 143 2.63 -7.47 12.33
CA GLY A 143 1.52 -6.56 12.54
C GLY A 143 0.16 -7.18 12.21
N ARG A 144 -0.85 -6.32 12.20
CA ARG A 144 -2.22 -6.66 11.75
C ARG A 144 -2.72 -5.63 10.75
N ILE A 145 -3.61 -6.06 9.87
CA ILE A 145 -4.21 -5.21 8.84
C ILE A 145 -5.70 -5.09 9.14
N GLU A 146 -6.23 -3.88 9.05
CA GLU A 146 -7.66 -3.59 9.10
C GLU A 146 -8.11 -2.89 7.81
N GLN A 147 -9.34 -3.20 7.39
CA GLN A 147 -10.01 -2.47 6.32
C GLN A 147 -10.73 -1.27 6.93
N SER A 148 -10.48 -0.06 6.42
CA SER A 148 -11.00 1.19 7.00
C SER A 148 -12.26 1.70 6.27
N GLY A 149 -13.00 0.78 5.64
CA GLY A 149 -14.17 1.07 4.79
C GLY A 149 -15.48 0.34 5.16
N ILE A 150 -15.53 -0.48 6.21
CA ILE A 150 -16.76 -1.17 6.62
C ILE A 150 -17.26 -0.58 7.95
N PRO A 151 -18.40 0.14 7.98
CA PRO A 151 -19.10 0.31 9.24
C PRO A 151 -19.62 -1.06 9.70
N ALA A 152 -19.33 -1.40 10.96
CA ALA A 152 -19.84 -2.58 11.64
C ALA A 152 -21.38 -2.68 11.59
#